data_AF-A0A840YZ08-F1
#
_entry.id   AF-A0A840YZ08-F1
#
_cell.length_a   1.000
_cell.length_b   1.000
_cell.length_c   1.000
_cell.angle_alpha   90.00
_cell.angle_beta   90.00
_cell.angle_gamma   90.00
#
_symmetry.space_group_name_H-M   'P 1'
#
loop_
_entity.id
_entity.type
_entity.pdbx_description
1 polymer ?
#
loop_
_entity_poly.entity_id
_entity_poly.type
_entity_poly.pdbx_seq_one_letter_code
_entity_poly.pdbx_strand_id
1 'polypeptide(L)'
;MIGASVQTSHIVSYRTYGARRGWRDLLAEGIYCGLRRVERMMRQQGLRARPRRRGLPKDQDELSVITGNVLDRQFMGDGANQKWA
;
A
#
# COMPACT_ATOMS: atom_id res chain seq x y z
N MET A 1 27.91 4.73 -8.76
CA MET A 1 26.99 3.57 -8.84
C MET A 1 25.79 3.65 -7.88
N ILE A 2 25.89 4.17 -6.65
CA ILE A 2 24.74 4.27 -5.71
C ILE A 2 23.54 5.06 -6.28
N GLY A 3 23.79 6.15 -7.02
CA GLY A 3 22.72 6.96 -7.60
C GLY A 3 21.82 6.18 -8.55
N ALA A 4 22.37 5.27 -9.35
CA ALA A 4 21.59 4.44 -10.27
C ALA A 4 20.72 3.43 -9.49
N SER A 5 21.28 2.78 -8.47
CA SER A 5 20.52 1.86 -7.60
C SER A 5 19.37 2.56 -6.87
N VAL A 6 19.56 3.80 -6.39
CA VAL A 6 18.48 4.62 -5.82
C VAL A 6 17.37 4.87 -6.84
N GLN A 7 17.73 5.17 -8.10
CA GLN A 7 16.77 5.39 -9.17
C GLN A 7 16.01 4.11 -9.53
N THR A 8 16.71 2.96 -9.60
CA THR A 8 16.11 1.65 -9.87
C THR A 8 15.10 1.27 -8.78
N SER A 9 15.47 1.31 -7.51
CA SER A 9 14.55 1.06 -6.39
C SER A 9 13.34 2.02 -6.44
N HIS A 10 13.56 3.28 -6.79
CA HIS A 10 12.46 4.24 -6.94
C HIS A 10 11.50 3.88 -8.09
N ILE A 11 12.00 3.42 -9.24
CA ILE A 11 11.17 3.01 -10.38
C ILE A 11 10.43 1.71 -10.08
N VAL A 12 11.12 0.70 -9.56
CA VAL A 12 10.55 -0.62 -9.22
C VAL A 12 9.45 -0.50 -8.16
N SER A 13 9.61 0.42 -7.19
CA SER A 13 8.58 0.71 -6.18
C SER A 13 7.41 1.58 -6.68
N TYR A 14 7.28 1.77 -8.00
CA TYR A 14 6.28 2.65 -8.61
C TYR A 14 6.31 4.08 -8.05
N ARG A 15 7.52 4.57 -7.76
CA ARG A 15 7.78 5.88 -7.14
C ARG A 15 7.16 6.03 -5.76
N THR A 16 6.75 4.95 -5.10
CA THR A 16 6.13 5.00 -3.76
C THR A 16 7.18 5.18 -2.67
N TYR A 17 8.41 4.74 -2.92
CA TYR A 17 9.47 4.76 -1.92
C TYR A 17 10.19 6.10 -1.87
N GLY A 18 10.38 6.57 -0.64
CA GLY A 18 11.25 7.69 -0.30
C GLY A 18 12.61 7.21 0.22
N ALA A 19 13.47 8.14 0.62
CA ALA A 19 14.88 7.86 0.96
C ALA A 19 15.05 6.73 1.98
N ARG A 20 14.21 6.67 3.01
CA ARG A 20 14.27 5.61 4.04
C ARG A 20 13.99 4.21 3.50
N ARG A 21 13.04 4.06 2.57
CA ARG A 21 12.72 2.75 1.99
C ARG A 21 13.74 2.35 0.95
N GLY A 22 14.11 3.27 0.04
CA GLY A 22 15.19 3.01 -0.92
C GLY A 22 16.53 2.68 -0.24
N TRP A 23 16.85 3.33 0.89
CA TRP A 23 18.02 2.97 1.70
C TRP A 23 17.99 1.53 2.23
N ARG A 24 16.82 1.02 2.63
CA ARG A 24 16.68 -0.38 3.07
C ARG A 24 16.82 -1.36 1.91
N ASP A 25 16.27 -1.02 0.75
CA ASP A 25 16.44 -1.83 -0.46
C ASP A 25 17.92 -1.94 -0.84
N LEU A 26 18.65 -0.81 -0.82
CA LEU A 26 20.10 -0.79 -1.04
C LEU A 26 20.85 -1.67 -0.04
N LEU A 27 20.48 -1.65 1.25
CA LEU A 27 21.10 -2.53 2.24
C LEU A 27 20.78 -4.01 1.99
N ALA A 28 19.56 -4.33 1.56
CA ALA A 28 19.16 -5.69 1.21
C ALA A 28 19.90 -6.20 -0.05
N GLU A 29 20.23 -5.31 -0.97
CA GLU A 29 21.07 -5.58 -2.15
C GLU A 29 22.59 -5.61 -1.82
N GLY A 30 22.99 -5.45 -0.56
CA GLY A 30 24.39 -5.46 -0.12
C GLY A 30 25.14 -4.15 -0.40
N ILE A 31 24.44 -3.08 -0.78
CA ILE A 31 25.02 -1.76 -1.05
C ILE A 31 25.04 -0.92 0.22
N TYR A 32 26.19 -0.91 0.89
CA TYR A 32 26.38 -0.14 2.12
C TYR A 32 26.50 1.37 1.84
N CYS A 33 25.48 2.11 2.25
CA CYS A 33 25.50 3.58 2.22
C CYS A 33 24.67 4.17 3.37
N GLY A 34 25.00 5.40 3.77
CA GLY A 34 24.22 6.12 4.79
C GLY A 34 22.95 6.74 4.21
N LEU A 35 21.90 6.84 5.03
CA LEU A 35 20.62 7.46 4.65
C LEU A 35 20.78 8.85 4.03
N ARG A 36 21.65 9.70 4.61
CA ARG A 36 21.92 11.06 4.09
C ARG A 36 22.49 11.05 2.66
N ARG A 37 23.24 10.00 2.28
CA ARG A 37 23.74 9.82 0.92
C ARG A 37 22.61 9.51 -0.05
N VAL A 38 21.66 8.66 0.36
CA VAL A 38 20.44 8.35 -0.41
C VAL A 38 19.57 9.60 -0.56
N GLU A 39 19.35 10.34 0.52
CA GLU A 39 18.60 11.61 0.49
C GLU A 39 19.23 12.62 -0.47
N ARG A 40 20.56 12.76 -0.45
CA ARG A 40 21.29 13.61 -1.40
C ARG A 40 21.11 13.14 -2.84
N MET A 41 21.23 11.85 -3.12
CA MET A 41 21.02 11.30 -4.47
C MET A 41 19.60 11.53 -4.96
N MET A 42 18.59 11.27 -4.12
CA MET A 42 17.20 11.55 -4.45
C MET A 42 16.97 13.03 -4.75
N ARG A 43 17.55 13.95 -3.96
CA ARG A 43 17.47 15.41 -4.24
C ARG A 43 18.14 15.77 -5.56
N GLN A 44 19.36 15.29 -5.80
CA GLN A 44 20.12 15.59 -7.03
C GLN A 44 19.43 15.06 -8.29
N GLN A 45 18.70 13.96 -8.17
CA GLN A 45 17.96 13.33 -9.28
C GLN A 45 16.49 13.75 -9.38
N GLY A 46 16.01 14.65 -8.50
CA GLY A 46 14.61 15.08 -8.47
C GLY A 46 13.61 13.98 -8.10
N LEU A 47 14.05 12.90 -7.45
CA LEU A 47 13.20 11.78 -7.06
C LEU A 47 12.39 12.14 -5.82
N ARG A 48 11.07 11.97 -5.92
CA ARG A 48 10.15 12.21 -4.81
C ARG A 48 9.13 11.08 -4.74
N ALA A 49 8.91 10.58 -3.52
CA ALA A 49 7.86 9.60 -3.26
C ALA A 49 6.49 10.18 -3.67
N ARG A 50 5.74 9.39 -4.43
CA ARG A 50 4.39 9.72 -4.88
C ARG A 50 3.49 9.94 -3.65
N PRO A 51 2.83 11.11 -3.52
CA PRO A 51 1.84 11.31 -2.47
C PRO A 51 0.74 10.26 -2.56
N ARG A 52 0.25 9.77 -1.41
CA ARG A 52 -0.96 8.93 -1.40
C ARG A 52 -2.12 9.76 -1.94
N ARG A 53 -2.93 9.15 -2.82
CA ARG A 53 -4.20 9.76 -3.22
C ARG A 53 -5.03 9.97 -1.95
N ARG A 54 -5.69 11.13 -1.84
CA ARG A 54 -6.69 11.34 -0.80
C ARG A 54 -7.76 10.27 -0.99
N GLY A 55 -8.14 9.61 0.10
CA GLY A 55 -9.31 8.74 0.08
C GLY A 55 -10.55 9.54 -0.27
N LEU A 56 -11.57 8.86 -0.77
CA LEU A 56 -12.90 9.44 -0.82
C LEU A 56 -13.31 9.88 0.60
N PRO A 57 -14.14 10.92 0.74
CA PRO A 57 -14.85 11.16 1.98
C PRO A 57 -15.48 9.84 2.44
N LYS A 58 -15.38 9.55 3.73
CA LYS A 58 -16.15 8.44 4.29
C LYS A 58 -17.62 8.80 4.13
N ASP A 59 -18.43 7.86 3.65
CA ASP A 59 -19.88 8.01 3.71
C ASP A 59 -20.25 8.27 5.17
N GLN A 60 -20.96 9.38 5.41
CA GLN A 60 -21.55 9.71 6.71
C GLN A 60 -22.90 9.01 6.88
N ASP A 61 -23.15 7.97 6.08
CA ASP A 61 -24.36 7.20 6.22
C ASP A 61 -24.32 6.49 7.57
N GLU A 62 -25.43 6.59 8.31
CA GLU A 62 -25.71 5.74 9.44
C GLU A 62 -25.31 4.32 9.04
N LEU A 63 -24.42 3.70 9.82
CA LEU A 63 -24.04 2.31 9.62
C LEU A 63 -25.33 1.54 9.31
N SER A 64 -25.46 1.03 8.09
CA SER A 64 -26.60 0.21 7.68
C SER A 64 -26.87 -0.71 8.86
N VAL A 65 -28.03 -0.49 9.51
CA VAL A 65 -28.45 -1.27 10.68
C VAL A 65 -28.15 -2.69 10.28
N ILE A 66 -27.17 -3.32 10.96
CA ILE A 66 -26.73 -4.66 10.63
C ILE A 66 -28.01 -5.46 10.60
N THR A 67 -28.49 -5.77 9.40
CA THR A 67 -29.76 -6.46 9.25
C THR A 67 -29.55 -7.77 9.97
N GLY A 68 -30.43 -8.05 10.93
CA GLY A 68 -30.30 -9.23 11.77
C GLY A 68 -30.06 -10.46 10.89
N ASN A 69 -29.30 -11.43 11.40
CA ASN A 69 -29.02 -12.65 10.66
C ASN A 69 -30.35 -13.29 10.21
N VAL A 70 -30.68 -13.15 8.92
CA VAL A 70 -31.95 -13.64 8.35
C VAL A 70 -32.07 -15.16 8.50
N LEU A 71 -30.94 -15.86 8.60
CA LEU A 71 -30.90 -17.30 8.77
C LEU A 71 -30.97 -17.73 10.24
N ASP A 72 -30.77 -16.83 11.20
CA ASP A 72 -30.68 -17.14 12.64
C ASP A 72 -29.87 -18.42 12.94
N ARG A 73 -28.69 -18.53 12.30
CA ARG A 73 -27.77 -19.69 12.36
C ARG A 73 -28.30 -21.01 11.77
N GLN A 74 -29.41 -20.99 11.03
CA GLN A 74 -29.95 -22.12 10.29
C GLN A 74 -29.37 -22.21 8.87
N PHE A 75 -28.21 -22.85 8.77
CA PHE A 75 -27.48 -23.00 7.49
C PHE A 75 -27.91 -24.22 6.66
N MET A 76 -28.68 -25.15 7.24
CA MET A 76 -29.18 -26.32 6.53
C MET A 76 -30.36 -25.94 5.63
N GLY A 77 -30.31 -26.35 4.36
CA GLY A 77 -31.39 -26.25 3.40
C GLY A 77 -31.48 -27.55 2.58
N ASP A 78 -32.70 -27.93 2.22
CA ASP A 78 -32.98 -29.20 1.53
C ASP A 78 -32.73 -29.11 0.02
N GLY A 79 -32.43 -27.91 -0.49
CA GLY A 79 -32.13 -27.66 -1.90
C GLY A 79 -31.54 -26.27 -2.16
N ALA A 80 -31.11 -26.04 -3.40
CA ALA A 80 -30.56 -24.77 -3.82
C ALA A 80 -31.59 -23.63 -3.70
N ASN A 81 -31.12 -22.42 -3.37
CA ASN A 81 -31.90 -21.18 -3.34
C ASN A 81 -33.13 -21.15 -2.40
N GLN A 82 -33.20 -21.98 -1.36
CA GLN A 82 -34.32 -21.95 -0.40
C GLN A 82 -34.19 -20.88 0.70
N LYS A 83 -32.99 -20.34 0.91
CA LYS A 83 -32.67 -19.48 2.06
C LYS A 83 -32.57 -17.99 1.71
N TRP A 84 -32.68 -17.63 0.44
CA TRP A 84 -32.59 -16.27 -0.05
C TRP A 84 -33.84 -15.96 -0.89
N ALA A 85 -34.64 -14.98 -0.46
CA ALA A 85 -35.78 -14.42 -1.19
C ALA A 85 -35.58 -12.91 -1.34
#